data_AF-A0A257KNJ5-F1
#
_entry.id   AF-A0A257KNJ5-F1
#
_cell.length_a   1.000
_cell.length_b   1.000
_cell.length_c   1.000
_cell.angle_alpha   90.00
_cell.angle_beta   90.00
_cell.angle_gamma   90.00
#
_symmetry.space_group_name_H-M   'P 1'
#
loop_
_entity.id
_entity.type
_entity.pdbx_description
1 polymer ?
#
loop_
_entity_poly.entity_id
_entity_poly.type
_entity_poly.pdbx_seq_one_letter_code
_entity_poly.pdbx_strand_id
1 'polypeptide(L)'
;MDMISRDIRRAGYWGQAYRQVWPTAAPMLNPYRGMTPREAPLGTTSVIYDRSTDEEGQLRGTDDNAVDAVGGRTREQVGFRLNQGQQTIDYLVGANNWQAVTDPAVLQVTRFDLVINNRDLPVPCGVQCPVLGPGGCPLFQGAREVTITIVARAVHDANLQRSLQDNVRLRNDLPREVCP
;
A
#
# COMPACT_ATOMS: atom_id res chain seq x y z
N MET A 1 -12.77 8.85 -1.20
CA MET A 1 -12.59 7.39 -1.22
C MET A 1 -11.75 6.93 -2.39
N ASP A 2 -12.21 7.16 -3.63
CA ASP A 2 -11.54 6.69 -4.84
C ASP A 2 -10.04 7.04 -4.91
N MET A 3 -9.66 8.28 -4.60
CA MET A 3 -8.26 8.71 -4.50
C MET A 3 -7.43 7.80 -3.57
N ILE A 4 -7.90 7.56 -2.34
CA ILE A 4 -7.20 6.74 -1.34
C ILE A 4 -7.07 5.30 -1.84
N SER A 5 -8.18 4.73 -2.35
CA SER A 5 -8.19 3.35 -2.84
C SER A 5 -7.24 3.14 -4.03
N ARG A 6 -7.22 4.08 -5.00
CA ARG A 6 -6.35 4.01 -6.18
C ARG A 6 -4.89 4.19 -5.82
N ASP A 7 -4.59 5.08 -4.89
CA ASP A 7 -3.22 5.35 -4.47
C ASP A 7 -2.64 4.17 -3.67
N ILE A 8 -3.39 3.64 -2.70
CA ILE A 8 -2.99 2.46 -1.91
C ILE A 8 -2.76 1.23 -2.80
N ARG A 9 -3.54 1.04 -3.88
CA ARG A 9 -3.29 -0.05 -4.85
C ARG A 9 -1.89 -0.03 -5.47
N ARG A 10 -1.22 1.14 -5.47
CA ARG A 10 0.15 1.33 -5.98
C ARG A 10 1.22 1.04 -4.92
N ALA A 11 0.86 0.62 -3.70
CA ALA A 11 1.83 0.20 -2.71
C ALA A 11 2.70 -0.95 -3.26
N GLY A 12 4.01 -0.72 -3.31
CA GLY A 12 4.98 -1.59 -3.93
C GLY A 12 4.99 -1.60 -5.45
N TYR A 13 4.47 -0.55 -6.10
CA TYR A 13 4.72 -0.34 -7.52
C TYR A 13 6.24 -0.25 -7.77
N TRP A 14 6.71 -1.02 -8.75
CA TRP A 14 8.11 -1.10 -9.14
C TRP A 14 8.20 -1.03 -10.66
N GLY A 15 8.86 0.00 -11.17
CA GLY A 15 8.97 0.25 -12.60
C GLY A 15 9.71 -0.85 -13.35
N GLN A 16 10.72 -1.45 -12.72
CA GLN A 16 11.51 -2.54 -13.31
C GLN A 16 11.03 -3.95 -12.97
N ALA A 17 9.83 -4.13 -12.39
CA ALA A 17 9.34 -5.46 -12.00
C ALA A 17 9.36 -6.49 -13.15
N TYR A 18 9.13 -6.04 -14.38
CA TYR A 18 9.16 -6.90 -15.57
C TYR A 18 10.52 -7.55 -15.82
N ARG A 19 11.63 -6.95 -15.35
CA ARG A 19 12.98 -7.51 -15.48
C ARG A 19 13.19 -8.74 -14.58
N GLN A 20 12.30 -8.98 -13.62
CA GLN A 20 12.43 -10.06 -12.65
C GLN A 20 11.63 -11.32 -13.01
N VAL A 21 10.89 -11.32 -14.11
CA VAL A 21 10.11 -12.51 -14.53
C VAL A 21 11.03 -13.60 -15.09
N TRP A 22 12.06 -13.21 -15.85
CA TRP A 22 13.13 -14.09 -16.35
C TRP A 22 14.47 -13.34 -16.31
N PRO A 23 15.04 -13.13 -15.11
CA PRO A 23 16.29 -12.42 -14.97
C PRO A 23 17.47 -13.28 -15.47
N THR A 24 18.50 -12.64 -16.02
CA THR A 24 19.76 -13.30 -16.39
C THR A 24 20.66 -13.60 -15.18
N ALA A 25 20.28 -13.09 -14.01
CA ALA A 25 20.91 -13.33 -12.71
C ALA A 25 19.84 -13.73 -11.69
N ALA A 26 20.21 -13.86 -10.41
CA ALA A 26 19.23 -14.11 -9.36
C ALA A 26 18.16 -12.99 -9.32
N PRO A 27 16.86 -13.32 -9.20
CA PRO A 27 15.80 -12.32 -9.12
C PRO A 27 16.00 -11.42 -7.90
N MET A 28 15.81 -10.12 -8.11
CA MET A 28 15.80 -9.15 -7.02
C MET A 28 14.42 -9.10 -6.36
N LEU A 29 14.42 -8.96 -5.04
CA LEU A 29 13.21 -8.66 -4.29
C LEU A 29 12.78 -7.22 -4.59
N ASN A 30 11.47 -6.99 -4.68
CA ASN A 30 10.92 -5.65 -4.93
C ASN A 30 11.44 -4.65 -3.88
N PRO A 31 12.22 -3.62 -4.28
CA PRO A 31 12.77 -2.61 -3.37
C PRO A 31 11.68 -1.82 -2.64
N TYR A 32 10.58 -1.55 -3.33
CA TYR A 32 9.45 -0.73 -2.86
C TYR A 32 8.44 -1.54 -2.02
N ARG A 33 8.81 -2.71 -1.51
CA ARG A 33 7.88 -3.58 -0.76
C ARG A 33 7.47 -3.05 0.62
N GLY A 34 8.10 -1.96 1.09
CA GLY A 34 7.90 -1.38 2.40
C GLY A 34 6.47 -0.86 2.59
N MET A 35 5.90 -1.21 3.73
CA MET A 35 4.59 -0.75 4.17
C MET A 35 4.54 -0.83 5.69
N THR A 36 4.14 0.27 6.32
CA THR A 36 4.07 0.43 7.77
C THR A 36 2.68 0.94 8.16
N PRO A 37 1.91 0.20 8.96
CA PRO A 37 2.23 -1.15 9.44
C PRO A 37 2.14 -2.20 8.31
N ARG A 38 2.90 -3.29 8.45
CA ARG A 38 2.88 -4.41 7.48
C ARG A 38 1.57 -5.20 7.55
N GLU A 39 1.00 -5.29 8.75
CA GLU A 39 -0.28 -5.94 9.08
C GLU A 39 -0.95 -5.12 10.19
N ALA A 40 -2.27 -5.02 10.14
CA ALA A 40 -3.08 -4.32 11.14
C ALA A 40 -4.48 -4.96 11.20
N PRO A 41 -4.60 -6.21 11.69
CA PRO A 41 -5.87 -6.93 11.70
C PRO A 41 -6.91 -6.30 12.63
N LEU A 42 -6.47 -5.52 13.62
CA LEU A 42 -7.33 -4.76 14.54
C LEU A 42 -7.59 -3.32 14.08
N GLY A 43 -7.10 -2.92 12.91
CA GLY A 43 -7.18 -1.55 12.41
C GLY A 43 -5.95 -0.69 12.75
N THR A 44 -5.70 0.31 11.91
CA THR A 44 -4.76 1.42 12.14
C THR A 44 -5.35 2.70 11.55
N THR A 45 -4.97 3.84 12.09
CA THR A 45 -5.39 5.16 11.57
C THR A 45 -4.37 5.77 10.61
N SER A 46 -3.24 5.09 10.39
CA SER A 46 -2.19 5.54 9.47
C SER A 46 -1.55 4.37 8.73
N VAL A 47 -1.12 4.66 7.51
CA VAL A 47 -0.35 3.75 6.67
C VAL A 47 0.64 4.56 5.85
N ILE A 48 1.88 4.10 5.80
CA ILE A 48 2.95 4.59 4.93
C ILE A 48 3.39 3.42 4.07
N TYR A 49 3.61 3.63 2.78
CA TYR A 49 4.08 2.61 1.85
C TYR A 49 4.99 3.22 0.81
N ASP A 50 5.84 2.36 0.27
CA ASP A 50 6.79 2.74 -0.76
C ASP A 50 6.20 2.46 -2.14
N ARG A 51 6.58 3.28 -3.12
CA ARG A 51 6.31 3.08 -4.53
C ARG A 51 7.34 3.82 -5.37
N SER A 52 7.72 3.25 -6.50
CA SER A 52 8.53 3.97 -7.48
C SER A 52 7.78 5.19 -8.02
N THR A 53 8.48 6.33 -8.10
CA THR A 53 8.00 7.52 -8.81
C THR A 53 8.86 7.89 -10.01
N ASP A 54 9.97 7.18 -10.19
CA ASP A 54 10.96 7.41 -11.24
C ASP A 54 10.41 7.28 -12.65
N GLU A 55 9.30 6.57 -12.82
CA GLU A 55 8.64 6.37 -14.11
C GLU A 55 7.40 7.25 -14.34
N GLU A 56 7.11 8.19 -13.45
CA GLU A 56 6.03 9.15 -13.65
C GLU A 56 6.42 10.15 -14.76
N GLY A 57 5.46 10.51 -15.63
CA GLY A 57 5.69 11.57 -16.63
C GLY A 57 6.46 11.16 -17.90
N GLN A 58 6.37 9.89 -18.33
CA GLN A 58 6.95 9.30 -19.57
C GLN A 58 8.39 8.75 -19.47
N LEU A 59 8.95 8.66 -18.26
CA LEU A 59 10.28 8.13 -18.04
C LEU A 59 10.23 6.59 -17.90
N ARG A 60 10.27 5.83 -19.00
CA ARG A 60 10.23 4.36 -18.90
C ARG A 60 11.62 3.79 -18.63
N GLY A 61 11.73 2.87 -17.66
CA GLY A 61 12.97 2.17 -17.36
C GLY A 61 14.04 3.00 -16.64
N THR A 62 13.63 4.13 -16.05
CA THR A 62 14.48 5.06 -15.27
C THR A 62 14.50 4.75 -13.78
N ASP A 63 13.62 3.87 -13.32
CA ASP A 63 13.60 3.33 -11.95
C ASP A 63 14.99 2.81 -11.58
N ASP A 64 15.53 3.27 -10.46
CA ASP A 64 16.89 2.95 -10.03
C ASP A 64 16.96 1.78 -9.04
N ASN A 65 15.83 1.15 -8.75
CA ASN A 65 15.66 0.09 -7.76
C ASN A 65 16.00 0.51 -6.31
N ALA A 66 15.88 1.78 -5.98
CA ALA A 66 16.06 2.31 -4.62
C ALA A 66 14.82 3.07 -4.16
N VAL A 67 14.60 3.11 -2.84
CA VAL A 67 13.58 3.99 -2.24
C VAL A 67 14.27 5.27 -1.80
N ASP A 68 13.98 6.36 -2.47
CA ASP A 68 14.50 7.69 -2.17
C ASP A 68 13.70 8.38 -1.07
N ALA A 69 14.11 8.16 0.18
CA ALA A 69 13.45 8.79 1.34
C ALA A 69 13.91 10.24 1.60
N VAL A 70 15.14 10.60 1.20
CA VAL A 70 15.78 11.91 1.45
C VAL A 70 16.67 12.27 0.24
N GLY A 71 16.20 13.18 -0.61
CA GLY A 71 16.86 13.52 -1.88
C GLY A 71 15.84 14.00 -2.91
N GLY A 72 16.25 14.40 -4.12
CA GLY A 72 15.38 15.06 -5.12
C GLY A 72 14.10 14.34 -5.55
N ARG A 73 13.80 13.13 -5.03
CA ARG A 73 12.62 12.31 -5.32
C ARG A 73 11.95 11.76 -4.06
N THR A 74 11.72 12.61 -3.06
CA THR A 74 11.12 12.22 -1.77
C THR A 74 9.71 11.61 -1.81
N ARG A 75 9.10 11.47 -2.99
CA ARG A 75 7.72 11.00 -3.20
C ARG A 75 7.60 9.48 -3.33
N GLU A 76 8.68 8.76 -3.07
CA GLU A 76 8.67 7.29 -3.10
C GLU A 76 8.16 6.68 -1.80
N GLN A 77 8.16 7.46 -0.72
CA GLN A 77 7.48 7.12 0.51
C GLN A 77 6.26 8.03 0.69
N VAL A 78 5.07 7.43 0.61
CA VAL A 78 3.78 8.11 0.67
C VAL A 78 2.84 7.40 1.63
N GLY A 79 1.67 7.96 1.89
CA GLY A 79 0.78 7.37 2.89
C GLY A 79 -0.42 8.22 3.23
N PHE A 80 -1.27 7.67 4.09
CA PHE A 80 -2.45 8.34 4.61
C PHE A 80 -2.47 8.25 6.13
N ARG A 81 -3.02 9.28 6.78
CA ARG A 81 -3.29 9.23 8.22
C ARG A 81 -4.56 9.99 8.58
N LEU A 82 -5.14 9.63 9.71
CA LEU A 82 -6.07 10.50 10.43
C LEU A 82 -5.28 11.55 11.20
N ASN A 83 -5.53 12.81 10.93
CA ASN A 83 -5.10 13.90 11.80
C ASN A 83 -6.22 14.18 12.80
N GLN A 84 -6.14 13.57 13.97
CA GLN A 84 -7.21 13.63 14.96
C GLN A 84 -7.45 15.06 15.49
N GLY A 85 -6.41 15.88 15.55
CA GLY A 85 -6.52 17.28 16.01
C GLY A 85 -7.27 18.18 15.03
N GLN A 86 -7.12 17.94 13.72
CA GLN A 86 -7.78 18.72 12.68
C GLN A 86 -9.02 18.02 12.10
N GLN A 87 -9.27 16.76 12.49
CA GLN A 87 -10.32 15.90 11.96
C GLN A 87 -10.27 15.77 10.43
N THR A 88 -9.05 15.72 9.88
CA THR A 88 -8.78 15.56 8.46
C THR A 88 -8.15 14.21 8.17
N ILE A 89 -8.30 13.73 6.94
CA ILE A 89 -7.37 12.75 6.38
C ILE A 89 -6.24 13.54 5.74
N ASP A 90 -5.01 13.22 6.12
CA ASP A 90 -3.81 13.78 5.50
C ASP A 90 -3.18 12.75 4.57
N TYR A 91 -2.57 13.22 3.49
CA TYR A 91 -1.73 12.45 2.58
C TYR A 91 -0.27 12.88 2.73
N LEU A 92 0.63 11.92 2.83
CA LEU A 92 2.07 12.13 2.83
C LEU A 92 2.53 12.27 1.37
N VAL A 93 2.92 13.49 0.98
CA VAL A 93 3.40 13.79 -0.37
C VAL A 93 4.88 13.49 -0.57
N GLY A 94 5.58 13.09 0.49
CA GLY A 94 7.03 12.82 0.52
C GLY A 94 7.76 13.67 1.55
N ALA A 95 8.99 13.29 1.93
CA ALA A 95 9.84 14.02 2.88
C ALA A 95 9.18 14.33 4.25
N ASN A 96 8.33 13.43 4.76
CA ASN A 96 7.48 13.68 5.93
C ASN A 96 6.54 14.91 5.83
N ASN A 97 6.29 15.40 4.62
CA ASN A 97 5.36 16.50 4.37
C ASN A 97 3.92 15.97 4.24
N TRP A 98 3.07 16.32 5.19
CA TRP A 98 1.67 15.89 5.25
C TRP A 98 0.74 17.02 4.81
N GLN A 99 -0.18 16.71 3.90
CA GLN A 99 -1.17 17.66 3.40
C GLN A 99 -2.59 17.11 3.61
N ALA A 100 -3.48 17.94 4.16
CA ALA A 100 -4.89 17.60 4.28
C ALA A 100 -5.53 17.41 2.90
N VAL A 101 -6.22 16.29 2.70
CA VAL A 101 -6.98 15.98 1.47
C VAL A 101 -8.49 16.07 1.68
N THR A 102 -8.91 16.38 2.89
CA THR A 102 -10.28 16.69 3.28
C THR A 102 -10.33 18.09 3.86
N ASP A 103 -11.41 18.83 3.60
CA ASP A 103 -11.61 20.16 4.14
C ASP A 103 -12.38 20.12 5.48
N PRO A 104 -11.74 20.47 6.61
CA PRO A 104 -12.38 20.44 7.93
C PRO A 104 -13.43 21.56 8.12
N ALA A 105 -13.50 22.55 7.22
CA ALA A 105 -14.56 23.56 7.23
C ALA A 105 -15.88 23.04 6.65
N VAL A 106 -15.82 21.97 5.83
CA VAL A 106 -17.00 21.36 5.18
C VAL A 106 -17.41 20.06 5.89
N LEU A 107 -16.44 19.19 6.19
CA LEU A 107 -16.68 17.89 6.81
C LEU A 107 -15.61 17.55 7.85
N GLN A 108 -16.01 16.93 8.94
CA GLN A 108 -15.11 16.44 9.99
C GLN A 108 -15.02 14.92 9.92
N VAL A 109 -13.81 14.40 9.71
CA VAL A 109 -13.54 12.96 9.72
C VAL A 109 -13.44 12.50 11.17
N THR A 110 -14.37 11.62 11.55
CA THR A 110 -14.50 11.10 12.92
C THR A 110 -13.90 9.71 13.06
N ARG A 111 -13.83 8.95 11.97
CA ARG A 111 -13.13 7.68 11.88
C ARG A 111 -12.44 7.55 10.53
N PHE A 112 -11.16 7.22 10.55
CA PHE A 112 -10.43 6.73 9.41
C PHE A 112 -9.64 5.51 9.90
N ASP A 113 -10.04 4.35 9.41
CA ASP A 113 -9.59 3.06 9.91
C ASP A 113 -9.20 2.16 8.73
N LEU A 114 -8.03 1.55 8.84
CA LEU A 114 -7.40 0.72 7.83
C LEU A 114 -7.15 -0.64 8.46
N VAL A 115 -7.88 -1.66 8.02
CA VAL A 115 -7.61 -3.05 8.40
C VAL A 115 -6.73 -3.67 7.32
N ILE A 116 -5.50 -4.03 7.68
CA ILE A 116 -4.51 -4.57 6.75
C ILE A 116 -4.31 -6.05 7.07
N ASN A 117 -4.74 -6.91 6.16
CA ASN A 117 -4.66 -8.36 6.29
C ASN A 117 -3.75 -8.95 5.21
N ASN A 118 -2.98 -9.95 5.61
CA ASN A 118 -2.19 -10.78 4.70
C ASN A 118 -2.82 -12.17 4.64
N ARG A 119 -2.85 -12.77 3.45
CA ARG A 119 -3.32 -14.13 3.22
C ARG A 119 -2.35 -14.86 2.30
N ASP A 120 -2.00 -16.07 2.70
CA ASP A 120 -1.22 -16.97 1.86
C ASP A 120 -2.18 -17.71 0.92
N LEU A 121 -2.03 -17.46 -0.37
CA LEU A 121 -2.79 -18.13 -1.42
C LEU A 121 -1.94 -19.26 -2.01
N PRO A 122 -2.48 -20.47 -2.22
CA PRO A 122 -1.75 -21.53 -2.90
C PRO A 122 -1.29 -21.04 -4.28
N VAL A 123 -0.01 -21.22 -4.60
CA VAL A 123 0.47 -20.91 -5.95
C VAL A 123 -0.09 -21.98 -6.89
N PRO A 124 -0.82 -21.61 -7.96
CA PRO A 124 -1.32 -22.59 -8.90
C PRO A 124 -0.15 -23.29 -9.59
N CYS A 125 -0.03 -24.60 -9.42
CA CYS A 125 0.92 -25.45 -10.12
C CYS A 125 0.22 -26.27 -11.21
N GLY A 126 0.98 -26.64 -12.25
CA GLY A 126 0.68 -27.79 -13.10
C GLY A 126 0.85 -29.11 -12.33
N VAL A 127 1.42 -30.13 -12.96
CA VAL A 127 1.35 -31.55 -12.54
C VAL A 127 1.91 -31.91 -11.14
N GLN A 128 2.58 -31.01 -10.42
CA GLN A 128 3.15 -31.25 -9.09
C GLN A 128 2.75 -30.15 -8.11
N CYS A 129 1.99 -30.52 -7.08
CA CYS A 129 1.68 -29.66 -5.93
C CYS A 129 1.98 -30.47 -4.65
N PRO A 130 2.71 -29.90 -3.66
CA PRO A 130 3.08 -28.50 -3.53
C PRO A 130 4.31 -28.09 -4.36
N VAL A 131 4.32 -26.83 -4.81
CA VAL A 131 5.57 -26.18 -5.27
C VAL A 131 6.42 -25.92 -4.04
N LEU A 132 7.67 -26.36 -4.06
CA LEU A 132 8.62 -26.08 -3.00
C LEU A 132 9.47 -24.86 -3.38
N GLY A 133 9.72 -23.97 -2.42
CA GLY A 133 10.69 -22.89 -2.60
C GLY A 133 12.14 -23.37 -2.38
N PRO A 134 13.14 -22.49 -2.58
CA PRO A 134 14.55 -22.78 -2.31
C PRO A 134 14.86 -23.43 -0.96
N GLY A 135 14.08 -23.15 0.09
CA GLY A 135 14.23 -23.76 1.41
C GLY A 135 13.60 -25.16 1.55
N GLY A 136 12.97 -25.69 0.50
CA GLY A 136 12.30 -26.99 0.51
C GLY A 136 10.90 -26.99 1.14
N CYS A 137 10.38 -25.82 1.53
CA CYS A 137 9.04 -25.67 2.10
C CYS A 137 8.00 -25.30 1.03
N PRO A 138 6.71 -25.62 1.23
CA PRO A 138 5.64 -25.18 0.34
C PRO A 138 5.64 -23.67 0.10
N LEU A 139 5.52 -23.30 -1.17
CA LEU A 139 5.47 -21.92 -1.63
C LEU A 139 4.02 -21.44 -1.75
N PHE A 140 3.77 -20.24 -1.26
CA PHE A 140 2.50 -19.52 -1.35
C PHE A 140 2.68 -18.14 -1.98
N GLN A 141 1.62 -17.61 -2.56
CA GLN A 141 1.51 -16.20 -2.97
C GLN A 141 0.89 -15.41 -1.83
N GLY A 142 1.68 -14.59 -1.14
CA GLY A 142 1.20 -13.68 -0.11
C GLY A 142 0.44 -12.52 -0.73
N ALA A 143 -0.89 -12.57 -0.62
CA ALA A 143 -1.79 -11.49 -1.02
C ALA A 143 -2.08 -10.56 0.16
N ARG A 144 -2.16 -9.26 -0.12
CA ARG A 144 -2.41 -8.22 0.88
C ARG A 144 -3.67 -7.45 0.54
N GLU A 145 -4.49 -7.24 1.56
CA GLU A 145 -5.81 -6.64 1.44
C GLU A 145 -5.96 -5.54 2.49
N VAL A 146 -6.42 -4.37 2.05
CA VAL A 146 -6.66 -3.20 2.90
C VAL A 146 -8.14 -2.88 2.85
N THR A 147 -8.83 -3.05 3.96
CA THR A 147 -10.19 -2.53 4.12
C THR A 147 -10.11 -1.14 4.72
N ILE A 148 -10.64 -0.16 4.00
CA ILE A 148 -10.61 1.25 4.38
C ILE A 148 -12.01 1.65 4.82
N THR A 149 -12.14 2.23 6.00
CA THR A 149 -13.41 2.77 6.53
C THR A 149 -13.25 4.25 6.83
N ILE A 150 -14.14 5.08 6.30
CA ILE A 150 -14.20 6.52 6.55
C ILE A 150 -15.58 6.83 7.11
N VAL A 151 -15.63 7.48 8.27
CA VAL A 151 -16.85 8.07 8.82
C VAL A 151 -16.63 9.56 8.99
N ALA A 152 -17.52 10.36 8.41
CA ALA A 152 -17.46 11.81 8.50
C ALA A 152 -18.85 12.41 8.74
N ARG A 153 -18.87 13.57 9.36
CA ARG A 153 -20.08 14.38 9.58
C ARG A 153 -19.93 15.75 8.92
N ALA A 154 -21.04 16.35 8.51
CA ALA A 154 -21.02 17.72 8.03
C ALA A 154 -20.74 18.69 9.18
N VAL A 155 -20.02 19.78 8.90
CA VAL A 155 -19.73 20.80 9.91
C VAL A 155 -20.98 21.60 10.29
N HIS A 156 -21.88 21.81 9.33
CA HIS A 156 -23.10 22.60 9.53
C HIS A 156 -24.29 21.80 10.09
N ASP A 157 -24.20 20.47 10.14
CA ASP A 157 -25.20 19.60 10.76
C ASP A 157 -24.54 18.31 11.25
N ALA A 158 -24.38 18.20 12.58
CA ALA A 158 -23.76 17.04 13.20
C ALA A 158 -24.60 15.75 13.08
N ASN A 159 -25.90 15.85 12.77
CA ASN A 159 -26.75 14.69 12.52
C ASN A 159 -26.54 14.11 11.12
N LEU A 160 -26.00 14.89 10.18
CA LEU A 160 -25.67 14.42 8.86
C LEU A 160 -24.31 13.70 8.87
N GLN A 161 -24.35 12.40 9.14
CA GLN A 161 -23.19 11.52 9.11
C GLN A 161 -23.25 10.57 7.89
N ARG A 162 -22.09 10.33 7.28
CA ARG A 162 -21.92 9.32 6.21
C ARG A 162 -20.76 8.40 6.51
N SER A 163 -20.91 7.15 6.07
CA SER A 163 -19.87 6.14 6.12
C SER A 163 -19.56 5.65 4.71
N LEU A 164 -18.28 5.44 4.42
CA LEU A 164 -17.80 4.80 3.22
C LEU A 164 -16.84 3.67 3.60
N GLN A 165 -16.99 2.54 2.92
CA GLN A 165 -16.09 1.40 3.05
C GLN A 165 -15.68 0.92 1.67
N ASP A 166 -14.41 0.58 1.50
CA ASP A 166 -13.89 -0.05 0.29
C ASP A 166 -12.84 -1.09 0.67
N ASN A 167 -12.66 -2.05 -0.21
CA ASN A 167 -11.72 -3.13 -0.05
C ASN A 167 -10.72 -3.14 -1.21
N VAL A 168 -9.45 -3.14 -0.86
CA VAL A 168 -8.35 -2.94 -1.81
C VAL A 168 -7.34 -4.08 -1.69
N ARG A 169 -7.24 -4.90 -2.74
CA ARG A 169 -6.08 -5.79 -2.91
C ARG A 169 -4.88 -4.99 -3.44
N LEU A 170 -3.74 -5.12 -2.76
CA LEU A 170 -2.47 -4.54 -3.21
C LEU A 170 -1.91 -5.32 -4.40
N ARG A 171 -1.22 -4.64 -5.32
CA ARG A 171 -0.69 -5.27 -6.55
C ARG A 171 0.71 -5.89 -6.40
N ASN A 172 1.33 -5.75 -5.23
CA ASN A 172 2.65 -6.28 -4.92
C ASN A 172 2.52 -7.57 -4.08
N ASP A 173 2.03 -8.64 -4.71
CA ASP A 173 2.00 -9.95 -4.07
C ASP A 173 3.43 -10.50 -3.94
N LEU A 174 3.75 -11.11 -2.81
CA LEU A 174 5.10 -11.61 -2.53
C LEU A 174 5.09 -13.14 -2.41
N PRO A 175 6.01 -13.86 -3.07
CA PRO A 175 6.19 -15.29 -2.80
C PRO A 175 6.65 -15.48 -1.35
N ARG A 176 6.03 -16.43 -0.66
CA ARG A 176 6.30 -16.75 0.74
C ARG A 176 6.45 -18.26 0.92
N GLU A 177 7.57 -18.69 1.48
CA GLU A 177 7.70 -20.06 1.97
C GLU A 177 7.05 -20.18 3.35
N VAL A 178 6.28 -21.25 3.54
CA VAL A 178 5.65 -21.57 4.83
C VAL A 178 6.07 -22.97 5.22
N CYS A 179 6.89 -23.08 6.26
CA CYS A 179 7.33 -24.35 6.82
C CYS A 179 6.38 -24.80 7.96
N PRO A 180 6.27 -26.12 8.22
CA PRO A 180 5.57 -26.65 9.41
C PRO A 180 6.15 -26.14 10.73
#